data_AF-A0A224YNM6-F1
#
_entry.id   AF-A0A224YNM6-F1
#
_cell.length_a   1.000
_cell.length_b   1.000
_cell.length_c   1.000
_cell.angle_alpha   90.00
_cell.angle_beta   90.00
_cell.angle_gamma   90.00
#
_symmetry.space_group_name_H-M   'P 1'
#
loop_
_entity.id
_entity.type
_entity.pdbx_description
1 polymer ?
#
loop_
_entity_poly.entity_id
_entity_poly.type
_entity_poly.pdbx_seq_one_letter_code
_entity_poly.pdbx_strand_id
1 'polypeptide(L)'
;MSNVANEVITSFLLFTVIILLKPHYFSTLENPELRDVTKFYVKNAMIWIVNTTMPTSSFCEVDFVWSRSQKYAFFNRSYFRNHTTYIF
;
A
#
# COMPACT_ATOMS: atom_id res chain seq x y z
N MET A 1 24.82 40.24 24.25
CA MET A 1 23.47 40.19 23.65
C MET A 1 22.49 40.80 24.64
N SER A 2 21.58 41.66 24.19
CA SER A 2 20.60 42.31 25.08
C SER A 2 19.61 41.27 25.62
N ASN A 3 19.13 41.44 26.86
CA ASN A 3 18.15 40.53 27.48
C ASN A 3 16.90 40.35 26.60
N VAL A 4 16.51 41.42 25.90
CA VAL A 4 15.39 41.44 24.94
C VAL A 4 15.62 40.44 23.79
N ALA A 5 16.85 40.35 23.25
CA ALA A 5 17.16 39.41 22.18
C ALA A 5 17.06 37.95 22.67
N ASN A 6 17.47 37.68 23.91
CA ASN A 6 17.38 36.34 24.49
C ASN A 6 15.92 35.93 24.76
N GLU A 7 15.07 36.85 25.22
CA GLU A 7 13.64 36.59 25.44
C GLU A 7 12.91 36.28 24.14
N VAL A 8 13.22 37.01 23.05
CA VAL A 8 12.65 36.78 21.72
C VAL A 8 13.08 35.41 21.17
N ILE A 9 14.36 35.06 21.29
CA ILE A 9 14.88 33.76 20.86
C ILE A 9 14.22 32.63 21.67
N THR A 10 14.10 32.80 22.98
CA THR A 10 13.48 31.81 23.86
C THR A 10 12.01 31.60 23.53
N SER A 11 11.28 32.69 23.28
CA SER A 11 9.87 32.65 22.84
C SER A 11 9.72 31.93 21.49
N PHE A 12 10.58 32.23 20.53
CA PHE A 12 10.57 31.57 19.22
C PHE A 12 10.87 30.07 19.31
N LEU A 13 11.85 29.68 20.13
CA LEU A 13 12.17 28.27 20.38
C LEU A 13 11.04 27.54 21.11
N LEU A 14 10.35 28.20 22.04
CA LEU A 14 9.19 27.60 22.70
C LEU A 14 8.07 27.32 21.70
N PHE A 15 7.82 28.27 20.78
CA PHE A 15 6.78 28.16 19.78
C PHE A 15 7.06 27.02 18.78
N THR A 16 8.31 26.85 18.35
CA THR A 16 8.71 25.74 17.46
C THR A 16 8.57 24.39 18.17
N VAL A 17 8.96 24.30 19.45
CA VAL A 17 8.78 23.08 20.25
C VAL A 17 7.30 22.73 20.43
N ILE A 18 6.42 23.72 20.66
CA ILE A 18 4.97 23.50 20.77
C ILE A 18 4.36 23.01 19.44
N ILE A 19 4.81 23.55 18.30
CA ILE A 19 4.38 23.07 16.98
C ILE A 19 4.83 21.62 16.75
N LEU A 20 6.07 21.29 17.11
CA LEU A 20 6.63 19.95 16.95
C LEU A 20 6.00 18.92 17.89
N LEU A 21 5.56 19.33 19.09
CA LEU A 21 4.90 18.46 20.07
C LEU A 21 3.42 18.21 19.76
N LYS A 22 2.83 18.83 18.71
CA LYS A 22 1.45 18.54 18.34
C LYS A 22 1.33 17.06 17.91
N PRO A 23 0.50 16.25 18.59
CA PRO A 23 0.36 14.82 18.31
C PRO A 23 -0.05 14.52 16.86
N HIS A 24 -0.75 15.46 16.23
CA HIS A 24 -1.23 15.36 14.86
C HIS A 24 -0.09 15.31 13.81
N TYR A 25 1.10 15.84 14.12
CA TYR A 25 2.25 15.74 13.20
C TYR A 25 2.95 14.37 13.29
N PHE A 26 2.88 13.72 14.46
CA PHE A 26 3.36 12.35 14.64
C PHE A 26 2.34 11.31 14.16
N SER A 27 1.04 11.61 14.18
CA SER A 27 0.01 10.71 13.63
C SER A 27 0.06 10.57 12.11
N THR A 28 0.69 11.52 11.40
CA THR A 28 1.01 11.34 9.96
C THR A 28 2.28 10.53 9.71
N LEU A 29 3.05 10.22 10.77
CA LEU A 29 4.23 9.34 10.70
C LEU A 29 3.88 7.87 11.01
N GLU A 30 2.73 7.61 11.63
CA GLU A 30 2.12 6.28 11.60
C GLU A 30 1.70 6.01 10.16
N ASN A 31 2.40 5.08 9.50
CA ASN A 31 2.11 4.62 8.15
C ASN A 31 0.73 3.92 8.14
N PRO A 32 -0.37 4.59 7.75
CA PRO A 32 -1.71 4.06 7.97
C PRO A 32 -2.07 2.93 6.98
N GLU A 33 -1.18 2.61 6.02
CA GLU A 33 -1.59 1.95 4.78
C GLU A 33 -0.69 0.80 4.31
N LEU A 34 -0.03 0.07 5.21
CA LEU A 34 0.35 -1.31 4.86
C LEU A 34 -0.91 -2.18 4.91
N ARG A 35 -1.79 -2.02 3.89
CA ARG A 35 -2.89 -2.95 3.64
C ARG A 35 -2.30 -4.34 3.54
N ASP A 36 -2.58 -5.15 4.55
CA ASP A 36 -2.12 -6.52 4.60
C ASP A 36 -2.83 -7.34 3.54
N VAL A 37 -2.16 -7.57 2.41
CA VAL A 37 -2.73 -8.30 1.27
C VAL A 37 -2.94 -9.79 1.58
N THR A 38 -2.34 -10.30 2.66
CA THR A 38 -2.54 -11.69 3.11
C THR A 38 -3.97 -11.97 3.57
N LYS A 39 -4.74 -10.92 3.89
CA LYS A 39 -6.17 -11.05 4.23
C LYS A 39 -7.04 -11.36 3.03
N PHE A 40 -6.59 -11.05 1.81
CA PHE A 40 -7.33 -11.25 0.58
C PHE A 40 -6.87 -12.50 -0.19
N TYR A 41 -5.57 -12.83 -0.09
CA TYR A 41 -4.96 -13.91 -0.84
C TYR A 41 -4.42 -15.00 0.07
N VAL A 42 -4.82 -16.24 -0.18
CA VAL A 42 -4.31 -17.44 0.51
C VAL A 42 -3.34 -18.16 -0.43
N LYS A 43 -2.22 -18.65 0.10
CA LYS A 43 -1.23 -19.41 -0.70
C LYS A 43 -1.90 -20.64 -1.33
N ASN A 44 -1.59 -20.92 -2.59
CA ASN A 44 -2.18 -21.98 -3.42
C ASN A 44 -3.68 -21.83 -3.70
N ALA A 45 -4.29 -20.68 -3.41
CA ALA A 45 -5.66 -20.42 -3.82
C ALA A 45 -5.76 -20.25 -5.34
N MET A 46 -6.88 -20.69 -5.90
CA MET A 46 -7.26 -20.49 -7.30
C MET A 46 -8.36 -19.42 -7.36
N ILE A 47 -8.18 -18.41 -8.21
CA ILE A 47 -9.07 -17.27 -8.35
C ILE A 47 -9.57 -17.24 -9.79
N TRP A 48 -10.89 -17.31 -9.97
CA TRP A 48 -11.54 -17.23 -11.27
C TRP A 48 -11.98 -15.81 -11.55
N ILE A 49 -11.55 -15.25 -12.68
CA ILE A 49 -12.01 -13.95 -13.15
C ILE A 49 -13.21 -14.19 -14.06
N VAL A 50 -14.40 -13.98 -13.50
CA VAL A 50 -15.68 -14.29 -14.18
C VAL A 50 -16.20 -13.13 -15.03
N ASN A 51 -16.03 -11.89 -14.59
CA ASN A 51 -16.44 -10.70 -15.31
C ASN A 51 -15.43 -9.58 -15.05
N THR A 52 -15.06 -8.85 -16.10
CA THR A 52 -14.09 -7.77 -16.02
C THR A 52 -14.54 -6.60 -16.89
N THR A 53 -14.32 -5.38 -16.40
CA THR A 53 -14.53 -4.15 -17.17
C THR A 53 -13.30 -3.81 -18.02
N MET A 54 -12.18 -4.49 -17.80
CA MET A 54 -10.96 -4.28 -18.58
C MET A 54 -11.16 -4.84 -19.99
N PRO A 55 -10.89 -4.06 -21.06
CA PRO A 55 -10.88 -4.58 -22.42
C PRO A 55 -9.83 -5.70 -22.54
N THR A 56 -10.27 -6.92 -22.82
CA THR A 56 -9.40 -8.09 -22.96
C THR A 56 -9.90 -9.02 -24.06
N SER A 57 -8.95 -9.72 -24.70
CA SER A 57 -9.26 -10.83 -25.63
C SER A 57 -9.09 -12.20 -24.96
N SER A 58 -8.73 -12.21 -23.69
CA SER A 58 -8.56 -13.41 -22.87
C SER A 58 -9.89 -13.80 -22.23
N PHE A 59 -10.19 -15.08 -22.21
CA PHE A 59 -11.37 -15.65 -21.54
C PHE A 59 -10.98 -16.79 -20.61
N CYS A 60 -11.85 -17.08 -19.63
CA CYS A 60 -11.60 -18.07 -18.58
C CYS A 60 -10.24 -17.87 -17.89
N GLU A 61 -9.97 -16.63 -17.49
CA GLU A 61 -8.72 -16.27 -16.81
C GLU A 61 -8.74 -16.75 -15.35
N VAL A 62 -7.69 -17.49 -14.98
CA VAL A 62 -7.52 -18.10 -13.67
C VAL A 62 -6.16 -17.73 -13.11
N ASP A 63 -6.15 -17.17 -11.91
CA ASP A 63 -4.95 -16.83 -11.15
C ASP A 63 -4.71 -17.83 -10.02
N PHE A 64 -3.52 -18.40 -9.97
CA PHE A 64 -3.04 -19.26 -8.90
C PHE A 64 -2.09 -18.48 -8.01
N VAL A 65 -2.41 -18.34 -6.72
CA VAL A 65 -1.56 -17.63 -5.76
C VAL A 65 -0.32 -18.47 -5.44
N TRP A 66 0.82 -18.15 -6.05
CA TRP A 66 2.06 -18.88 -5.84
C TRP A 66 2.73 -18.54 -4.51
N SER A 67 2.89 -17.24 -4.23
CA SER A 67 3.45 -16.75 -2.97
C SER A 67 2.84 -15.42 -2.56
N ARG A 68 2.92 -15.10 -1.27
CA ARG A 68 2.37 -13.88 -0.69
C ARG A 68 3.23 -13.38 0.46
N SER A 69 3.22 -12.07 0.66
CA SER A 69 3.77 -11.35 1.80
C SER A 69 2.71 -10.36 2.29
N GLN A 70 2.98 -9.65 3.37
CA GLN A 70 2.08 -8.61 3.87
C GLN A 70 1.80 -7.50 2.84
N LYS A 71 2.72 -7.29 1.87
CA LYS A 71 2.64 -6.20 0.90
C LYS A 71 2.36 -6.64 -0.54
N TYR A 72 2.73 -7.87 -0.89
CA TYR A 72 2.67 -8.36 -2.28
C TYR A 72 2.06 -9.76 -2.35
N ALA A 73 1.39 -10.05 -3.45
CA ALA A 73 1.00 -11.39 -3.85
C ALA A 73 1.50 -11.65 -5.28
N PHE A 74 1.97 -12.87 -5.51
CA PHE A 74 2.48 -13.33 -6.80
C PHE A 74 1.58 -14.43 -7.32
N PHE A 75 1.30 -14.37 -8.61
CA PHE A 75 0.32 -15.22 -9.26
C PHE A 75 0.93 -15.90 -10.48
N ASN A 76 0.58 -17.17 -10.67
CA ASN A 76 0.71 -17.82 -11.97
C ASN A 76 -0.65 -17.75 -12.65
N ARG A 77 -0.69 -17.32 -13.90
CA ARG A 77 -1.94 -17.04 -14.61
C ARG A 77 -2.12 -18.00 -15.76
N SER A 78 -3.31 -18.58 -15.87
CA SER A 78 -3.74 -19.29 -17.06
C SER A 78 -4.95 -18.63 -17.69
N TYR A 79 -4.98 -18.54 -19.01
CA TYR A 79 -6.12 -18.02 -19.75
C TYR A 79 -6.16 -18.61 -21.16
N PHE A 80 -7.31 -18.48 -21.80
CA PHE A 80 -7.48 -18.83 -23.20
C PHE A 80 -7.51 -17.58 -24.07
N ARG A 81 -6.81 -17.64 -25.20
CA ARG A 81 -6.83 -16.60 -26.24
C ARG A 81 -6.69 -17.26 -27.60
N ASN A 82 -7.58 -16.92 -28.53
CA ASN A 82 -7.59 -17.49 -29.89
C ASN A 82 -7.50 -19.03 -29.91
N HIS A 83 -8.29 -19.71 -29.08
CA HIS A 83 -8.28 -21.19 -28.93
C HIS A 83 -6.95 -21.80 -28.44
N THR A 84 -6.00 -20.98 -28.01
CA THR A 84 -4.74 -21.43 -27.41
C THR A 84 -4.77 -21.15 -25.90
N THR A 85 -4.33 -22.12 -25.11
CA THR A 85 -4.13 -21.96 -23.66
C THR A 85 -2.76 -21.37 -23.40
N TYR A 86 -2.70 -20.34 -22.56
CA TYR A 86 -1.46 -19.75 -22.09
C TYR A 86 -1.30 -19.94 -20.57
N ILE A 87 -0.06 -20.10 -20.10
CA ILE A 87 0.31 -20.24 -18.69
C ILE A 87 1.55 -19.37 -18.45
N PHE A 88 1.48 -18.49 -17.44
CA PHE A 88 2.55 -17.58 -17.02
C PHE A 88 2.83 -17.73 -15.53
#